data_AF-A0A0M4F9J4-F1
#
_entry.id   AF-A0A0M4F9J4-F1
#
_cell.length_a   1.000
_cell.length_b   1.000
_cell.length_c   1.000
_cell.angle_alpha   90.00
_cell.angle_beta   90.00
_cell.angle_gamma   90.00
#
_symmetry.space_group_name_H-M   'P 1'
#
loop_
_entity.id
_entity.type
_entity.pdbx_description
1 polymer ?
#
loop_
_entity_poly.entity_id
_entity_poly.type
_entity_poly.pdbx_seq_one_letter_code
_entity_poly.pdbx_strand_id
1 'polypeptide(L)'
;MMKDMTKNFLKAYGECQQELHLTDDTARDLMFFWKEDYEVTSREAGCTILCLSKKLEIIDPEGKLHKGKTADFIKQHGSDEETAQKVIDVLHACEASAVPNEDHCIMALGVATCFKKEIHKLNWAPDTEVLLEELMAEMSER
;
A
#
# COMPACT_ATOMS: atom_id res chain seq x y z
N MET A 1 -8.50 -2.53 -11.00
CA MET A 1 -7.56 -3.34 -10.20
C MET A 1 -6.72 -2.49 -9.24
N MET A 2 -5.57 -1.88 -9.62
CA MET A 2 -4.70 -1.18 -8.65
C MET A 2 -5.40 -0.03 -7.91
N LYS A 3 -6.28 0.69 -8.59
CA LYS A 3 -7.17 1.67 -7.97
C LYS A 3 -8.02 1.03 -6.88
N ASP A 4 -8.72 -0.06 -7.20
CA ASP A 4 -9.60 -0.77 -6.26
C ASP A 4 -8.81 -1.38 -5.09
N MET A 5 -7.64 -1.96 -5.37
CA MET A 5 -6.73 -2.44 -4.33
C MET A 5 -6.29 -1.32 -3.40
N THR A 6 -5.94 -0.15 -3.94
CA THR A 6 -5.55 1.02 -3.12
C THR A 6 -6.69 1.51 -2.26
N LYS A 7 -7.91 1.62 -2.81
CA LYS A 7 -9.10 2.00 -2.05
C LYS A 7 -9.38 1.04 -0.90
N ASN A 8 -9.33 -0.27 -1.18
CA ASN A 8 -9.54 -1.29 -0.15
C ASN A 8 -8.40 -1.32 0.89
N PHE A 9 -7.16 -1.09 0.45
CA PHE A 9 -6.01 -0.97 1.35
C PHE A 9 -6.22 0.18 2.35
N LEU A 10 -6.76 1.30 1.90
CA LEU A 10 -7.03 2.48 2.73
C LEU A 10 -8.29 2.35 3.61
N LYS A 11 -9.11 1.30 3.49
CA LYS A 11 -10.31 1.15 4.34
C LYS A 11 -9.99 1.02 5.82
N ALA A 12 -8.84 0.44 6.16
CA ALA A 12 -8.36 0.30 7.53
C ALA A 12 -7.62 1.56 8.04
N TYR A 13 -7.52 2.64 7.23
CA TYR A 13 -6.78 3.85 7.59
C TYR A 13 -7.31 4.50 8.87
N GLY A 14 -8.63 4.56 9.05
CA GLY A 14 -9.21 5.15 10.26
C GLY A 14 -8.77 4.47 11.56
N GLU A 15 -8.61 3.14 11.54
CA GLU A 15 -8.10 2.38 12.69
C GLU A 15 -6.62 2.69 12.94
N CYS A 16 -5.80 2.63 11.88
CA CYS A 16 -4.38 2.94 11.99
C CYS A 16 -4.11 4.40 12.40
N GLN A 17 -4.93 5.34 11.93
CA GLN A 17 -4.86 6.75 12.31
C GLN A 17 -5.10 6.93 13.81
N GLN A 18 -6.10 6.23 14.37
CA GLN A 18 -6.38 6.28 15.80
C GLN A 18 -5.28 5.60 16.62
N GLU A 19 -4.83 4.42 16.22
CA GLU A 19 -3.81 3.63 16.94
C GLU A 19 -2.43 4.31 16.96
N LEU A 20 -2.06 4.98 15.86
CA LEU A 20 -0.74 5.60 15.69
C LEU A 20 -0.74 7.13 15.94
N HIS A 21 -1.90 7.71 16.26
CA HIS A 21 -2.08 9.16 16.42
C HIS A 21 -1.55 9.97 15.22
N LEU A 22 -1.89 9.53 13.99
CA LEU A 22 -1.37 10.12 12.76
C LEU A 22 -1.92 11.53 12.52
N THR A 23 -1.08 12.37 11.94
CA THR A 23 -1.44 13.73 11.52
C THR A 23 -1.99 13.76 10.09
N ASP A 24 -2.57 14.90 9.70
CA ASP A 24 -3.10 15.12 8.35
C ASP A 24 -2.01 15.04 7.26
N ASP A 25 -0.74 15.30 7.59
CA ASP A 25 0.36 15.19 6.63
C ASP A 25 0.60 13.74 6.17
N THR A 26 0.41 12.75 7.06
CA THR A 26 0.47 11.34 6.67
C THR A 26 -0.67 10.96 5.73
N ALA A 27 -1.86 11.54 5.90
CA ALA A 27 -2.97 11.34 4.98
C ALA A 27 -2.62 11.84 3.57
N ARG A 28 -1.98 13.01 3.48
CA ARG A 28 -1.50 13.58 2.20
C ARG A 28 -0.51 12.64 1.52
N ASP A 29 0.46 12.11 2.27
CA ASP A 29 1.46 11.18 1.73
C ASP A 29 0.82 9.94 1.08
N LEU A 30 -0.21 9.39 1.71
CA LEU A 30 -0.92 8.23 1.17
C LEU A 30 -1.82 8.58 -0.02
N MET A 31 -2.48 9.75 -0.01
CA MET A 31 -3.31 10.20 -1.12
C MET A 31 -2.49 10.44 -2.41
N PHE A 32 -1.30 11.02 -2.29
CA PHE A 32 -0.41 11.28 -3.42
C PHE A 32 0.60 10.17 -3.66
N PHE A 33 0.48 9.03 -2.97
CA PHE A 33 1.43 7.93 -3.07
C PHE A 33 1.66 7.49 -4.52
N TRP A 34 0.62 7.44 -5.36
CA TRP A 34 0.72 7.01 -6.76
C TRP A 34 1.15 8.10 -7.75
N LYS A 35 1.30 9.36 -7.32
CA LYS A 35 1.77 10.42 -8.21
C LYS A 35 3.25 10.21 -8.50
N GLU A 36 3.62 10.09 -9.78
CA GLU A 36 4.96 9.65 -10.21
C GLU A 36 6.08 10.49 -9.59
N ASP A 37 5.94 11.82 -9.65
CA ASP A 37 6.93 12.78 -9.10
C ASP A 37 6.76 13.08 -7.60
N TYR A 38 5.89 12.37 -6.88
CA TYR A 38 5.69 12.55 -5.44
C TYR A 38 6.51 11.52 -4.65
N GLU A 39 7.39 12.01 -3.77
CA GLU A 39 8.23 11.16 -2.93
C GLU A 39 7.71 11.14 -1.49
N VAL A 40 7.30 9.96 -1.03
CA VAL A 40 6.96 9.72 0.37
C VAL A 40 8.23 9.35 1.12
N THR A 41 8.62 10.18 2.09
CA THR A 41 9.86 10.00 2.87
C THR A 41 9.63 9.93 4.37
N SER A 42 8.41 10.20 4.83
CA SER A 42 8.07 10.22 6.25
C SER A 42 8.07 8.81 6.85
N ARG A 43 8.66 8.68 8.03
CA ARG A 43 8.64 7.42 8.80
C ARG A 43 7.21 7.04 9.16
N GLU A 44 6.37 8.03 9.43
CA GLU A 44 4.95 7.91 9.77
C GLU A 44 4.15 7.26 8.64
N ALA A 45 4.39 7.62 7.37
CA ALA A 45 3.78 6.93 6.24
C ALA A 45 4.20 5.46 6.20
N GLY A 46 5.48 5.16 6.46
CA GLY A 46 5.98 3.79 6.59
C GLY A 46 5.28 2.99 7.70
N CYS A 47 5.11 3.58 8.88
CA CYS A 47 4.38 2.95 9.98
C CYS A 47 2.90 2.71 9.63
N THR A 48 2.31 3.64 8.88
CA THR A 48 0.92 3.52 8.44
C THR A 48 0.73 2.39 7.44
N ILE A 49 1.61 2.29 6.44
CA ILE A 49 1.62 1.18 5.49
C ILE A 49 1.78 -0.16 6.22
N LEU A 50 2.70 -0.23 7.20
CA LEU A 50 2.90 -1.41 8.02
C LEU A 50 1.63 -1.79 8.80
N CYS A 51 0.95 -0.81 9.41
CA CYS A 51 -0.30 -1.04 10.14
C CYS A 51 -1.40 -1.58 9.22
N LEU A 52 -1.60 -0.93 8.07
CA LEU A 52 -2.59 -1.35 7.07
C LEU A 52 -2.31 -2.78 6.58
N SER A 53 -1.06 -3.10 6.27
CA SER A 53 -0.67 -4.45 5.83
C SER A 53 -0.93 -5.51 6.90
N LYS A 54 -0.77 -5.19 8.20
CA LYS A 54 -1.13 -6.10 9.30
C LYS A 54 -2.64 -6.29 9.43
N LYS A 55 -3.41 -5.20 9.38
CA LYS A 55 -4.88 -5.22 9.49
C LYS A 55 -5.54 -6.03 8.38
N LEU A 56 -4.93 -6.02 7.20
CA LEU A 56 -5.40 -6.76 6.02
C LEU A 56 -4.77 -8.16 5.89
N GLU A 57 -3.99 -8.58 6.89
CA GLU A 57 -3.27 -9.86 6.90
C GLU A 57 -2.36 -10.07 5.66
N ILE A 58 -1.90 -8.98 5.04
CA ILE A 58 -1.00 -9.01 3.87
C ILE A 58 0.40 -9.47 4.32
N ILE A 59 0.78 -9.15 5.56
CA ILE A 59 2.04 -9.60 6.17
C ILE A 59 1.79 -10.51 7.37
N ASP A 60 2.73 -11.40 7.64
CA ASP A 60 2.79 -12.26 8.82
C ASP A 60 3.25 -11.49 10.08
N PRO A 61 3.18 -12.10 11.28
CA PRO A 61 3.65 -11.47 12.52
C PRO A 61 5.13 -11.05 12.49
N GLU A 62 5.95 -11.73 11.71
CA GLU A 62 7.36 -11.43 11.47
C GLU A 62 7.57 -10.26 10.50
N GLY A 63 6.50 -9.75 9.88
CA GLY A 63 6.52 -8.60 8.97
C GLY A 63 6.86 -8.94 7.52
N LYS A 64 6.77 -10.20 7.12
CA LYS A 64 7.00 -10.68 5.75
C LYS A 64 5.68 -10.90 5.02
N LEU A 65 5.71 -10.84 3.69
CA LEU A 65 4.53 -11.07 2.87
C LEU A 65 3.89 -12.45 3.13
N HIS A 66 2.64 -12.44 3.59
CA HIS A 66 1.83 -13.63 3.70
C HIS A 66 1.23 -13.95 2.32
N LYS A 67 1.96 -14.74 1.51
CA LYS A 67 1.60 -15.03 0.10
C LYS A 67 0.14 -15.43 -0.14
N GLY A 68 -0.39 -16.35 0.68
CA GLY A 68 -1.77 -16.84 0.55
C GLY A 68 -2.82 -15.75 0.73
N LYS A 69 -2.79 -15.08 1.89
CA LYS A 69 -3.66 -13.93 2.19
C LYS A 69 -3.50 -12.76 1.21
N THR A 70 -2.28 -12.49 0.77
CA THR A 70 -2.01 -11.49 -0.27
C THR A 70 -2.67 -11.87 -1.59
N ALA A 71 -2.58 -13.13 -2.01
CA ALA A 71 -3.25 -13.62 -3.22
C ALA A 71 -4.78 -13.50 -3.10
N ASP A 72 -5.34 -13.86 -1.95
CA ASP A 72 -6.77 -13.73 -1.69
C ASP A 72 -7.23 -12.26 -1.78
N PHE A 73 -6.48 -11.34 -1.17
CA PHE A 73 -6.74 -9.90 -1.25
C PHE A 73 -6.71 -9.39 -2.70
N ILE A 74 -5.70 -9.75 -3.49
CA ILE A 74 -5.56 -9.30 -4.88
C ILE A 74 -6.68 -9.88 -5.78
N LYS A 75 -7.00 -11.16 -5.61
CA LYS A 75 -8.07 -11.84 -6.38
C LYS A 75 -9.45 -11.28 -6.05
N GLN A 76 -9.72 -10.93 -4.80
CA GLN A 76 -10.97 -10.27 -4.39
C GLN A 76 -11.21 -8.90 -5.06
N HIS A 77 -10.16 -8.29 -5.61
CA HIS A 77 -10.21 -6.96 -6.21
C HIS A 77 -10.07 -6.96 -7.74
N GLY A 78 -10.53 -8.05 -8.37
CA GLY A 78 -10.77 -8.11 -9.82
C GLY A 78 -9.56 -8.50 -10.66
N SER A 79 -8.57 -9.14 -10.03
CA SER A 79 -7.37 -9.65 -10.72
C SER A 79 -7.56 -11.12 -11.08
N ASP A 80 -7.17 -11.51 -12.29
CA ASP A 80 -6.98 -12.93 -12.60
C ASP A 80 -5.76 -13.49 -11.85
N GLU A 81 -5.59 -14.81 -11.90
CA GLU A 81 -4.52 -15.51 -11.19
C GLU A 81 -3.12 -15.10 -11.64
N GLU A 82 -2.93 -14.85 -12.93
CA GLU A 82 -1.65 -14.42 -13.50
C GLU A 82 -1.26 -13.03 -12.98
N THR A 83 -2.20 -12.09 -13.02
CA THR A 83 -2.01 -10.73 -12.52
C THR A 83 -1.76 -10.73 -11.02
N ALA A 84 -2.52 -11.53 -10.26
CA ALA A 84 -2.30 -11.67 -8.82
C ALA A 84 -0.89 -12.20 -8.50
N GLN A 85 -0.44 -13.24 -9.20
CA GLN A 85 0.91 -13.77 -9.03
C GLN A 85 1.96 -12.72 -9.39
N LYS A 86 1.76 -11.95 -10.47
CA LYS A 86 2.69 -10.91 -10.87
C LYS A 86 2.87 -9.83 -9.79
N VAL A 87 1.78 -9.40 -9.16
CA VAL A 87 1.82 -8.43 -8.06
C VAL A 87 2.56 -9.00 -6.84
N ILE A 88 2.31 -10.25 -6.49
CA ILE A 88 3.01 -10.96 -5.40
C ILE A 88 4.51 -11.07 -5.68
N ASP A 89 4.89 -11.37 -6.92
CA ASP A 89 6.29 -11.49 -7.31
C ASP A 89 7.02 -10.14 -7.21
N VAL A 90 6.36 -9.05 -7.59
CA VAL A 90 6.90 -7.69 -7.41
C VAL A 90 7.09 -7.38 -5.92
N LEU A 91 6.09 -7.65 -5.08
CA LEU A 91 6.20 -7.43 -3.63
C LEU A 91 7.36 -8.22 -3.01
N HIS A 92 7.52 -9.50 -3.37
CA HIS A 92 8.66 -10.29 -2.90
C HIS A 92 10.01 -9.76 -3.40
N ALA A 93 10.09 -9.33 -4.65
CA ALA A 93 11.32 -8.74 -5.19
C ALA A 93 11.69 -7.45 -4.45
N CYS A 94 10.68 -6.65 -4.08
CA CYS A 94 10.87 -5.44 -3.28
C CYS A 94 11.27 -5.74 -1.84
N GLU A 95 10.67 -6.74 -1.18
CA GLU A 95 11.13 -7.21 0.14
C GLU A 95 12.58 -7.72 0.09
N ALA A 96 12.92 -8.53 -0.92
CA ALA A 96 14.25 -9.11 -1.06
C ALA A 96 15.35 -8.09 -1.38
N SER A 97 14.99 -6.97 -2.00
CA SER A 97 15.92 -5.87 -2.33
C SER A 97 15.95 -4.76 -1.30
N ALA A 98 15.05 -4.78 -0.31
CA ALA A 98 15.02 -3.79 0.76
C ALA A 98 16.29 -3.89 1.60
N VAL A 99 16.88 -2.73 1.91
CA VAL A 99 18.04 -2.65 2.80
C VAL A 99 17.58 -2.98 4.21
N PRO A 100 18.11 -4.04 4.86
CA PRO A 100 17.70 -4.40 6.22
C PRO A 100 17.81 -3.23 7.18
N ASN A 101 16.76 -3.01 7.97
CA ASN A 101 16.67 -1.94 8.94
C ASN A 101 15.91 -2.43 10.17
N GLU A 102 16.40 -2.06 11.37
CA GLU A 102 15.73 -2.39 12.64
C GLU A 102 14.39 -1.66 12.78
N ASP A 103 14.22 -0.52 12.09
CA ASP A 103 12.96 0.19 12.02
C ASP A 103 12.06 -0.40 10.93
N HIS A 104 11.07 -1.18 11.38
CA HIS A 104 10.11 -1.83 10.48
C HIS A 104 9.24 -0.83 9.71
N CYS A 105 9.08 0.41 10.18
CA CYS A 105 8.38 1.44 9.42
C CYS A 105 9.20 1.88 8.21
N ILE A 106 10.52 2.06 8.38
CA ILE A 106 11.44 2.40 7.29
C ILE A 106 11.50 1.24 6.28
N MET A 107 11.55 -0.01 6.75
CA MET A 107 11.47 -1.19 5.90
C MET A 107 10.19 -1.18 5.04
N ALA A 108 9.03 -1.01 5.67
CA ALA A 108 7.74 -1.00 4.98
C ALA A 108 7.67 0.11 3.93
N LEU A 109 8.19 1.32 4.24
CA LEU A 109 8.26 2.41 3.28
C LEU A 109 9.17 2.09 2.09
N GLY A 110 10.33 1.46 2.35
CA GLY A 110 11.26 1.03 1.31
C GLY A 110 10.62 0.03 0.34
N VAL A 111 9.94 -0.99 0.89
CA VAL A 111 9.22 -2.00 0.09
C VAL A 111 8.10 -1.35 -0.71
N ALA A 112 7.29 -0.47 -0.09
CA ALA A 112 6.20 0.22 -0.77
C ALA A 112 6.71 1.14 -1.89
N THR A 113 7.80 1.87 -1.67
CA THR A 113 8.40 2.75 -2.68
C THR A 113 8.97 1.96 -3.85
N CYS A 114 9.58 0.80 -3.59
CA CYS A 114 9.98 -0.14 -4.64
C CYS A 114 8.75 -0.63 -5.41
N PHE A 115 7.70 -1.06 -4.71
CA PHE A 115 6.47 -1.57 -5.32
C PHE A 115 5.83 -0.52 -6.23
N LYS A 116 5.72 0.73 -5.75
CA LYS A 116 5.27 1.89 -6.55
C LYS A 116 6.02 1.96 -7.88
N LYS A 117 7.36 1.98 -7.84
CA LYS A 117 8.21 2.09 -9.04
C LYS A 117 7.95 0.96 -10.04
N GLU A 118 7.84 -0.27 -9.58
CA GLU A 118 7.56 -1.42 -10.45
C GLU A 118 6.14 -1.36 -11.05
N ILE A 119 5.14 -0.94 -10.28
CA ILE A 119 3.77 -0.76 -10.78
C ILE A 119 3.68 0.36 -11.82
N HIS A 120 4.44 1.45 -11.68
CA HIS A 120 4.57 2.46 -12.74
C HIS A 120 5.22 1.89 -14.01
N LYS A 121 6.29 1.09 -13.91
CA LYS A 121 6.92 0.43 -15.08
C LYS A 121 5.96 -0.48 -15.84
N LEU A 122 5.01 -1.09 -15.13
CA LEU A 122 3.96 -1.93 -15.71
C LEU A 122 2.78 -1.13 -16.30
N ASN A 123 2.79 0.20 -16.16
CA ASN A 123 1.65 1.08 -16.47
C ASN A 123 0.37 0.68 -15.71
N TRP A 124 0.53 0.16 -14.49
CA TRP A 124 -0.58 -0.28 -13.64
C TRP A 124 -0.90 0.71 -12.52
N ALA A 125 -0.09 1.75 -12.34
CA ALA A 125 -0.35 2.80 -11.35
C ALA A 125 -1.71 3.46 -11.66
N PRO A 126 -2.58 3.66 -10.66
CA PRO A 126 -3.84 4.34 -10.86
C PRO A 126 -3.61 5.82 -11.15
N ASP A 127 -4.52 6.42 -11.90
CA ASP A 127 -4.59 7.87 -12.02
C ASP A 127 -4.87 8.48 -10.63
N THR A 128 -4.01 9.40 -10.19
CA THR A 128 -4.06 9.94 -8.83
C THR A 128 -5.25 10.88 -8.63
N GLU A 129 -5.65 11.63 -9.67
CA GLU A 129 -6.78 12.55 -9.59
C GLU A 129 -8.08 11.75 -9.47
N VAL A 130 -8.26 10.74 -10.33
CA VAL A 130 -9.42 9.84 -10.28
C VAL A 130 -9.50 9.08 -8.94
N LEU A 131 -8.36 8.59 -8.44
CA LEU A 131 -8.32 7.91 -7.14
C LEU A 131 -8.75 8.85 -6.00
N LEU A 132 -8.26 10.09 -6.00
CA LEU A 132 -8.58 11.07 -4.96
C LEU A 132 -10.07 11.46 -5.00
N GLU A 133 -10.62 11.72 -6.18
CA GLU A 133 -12.05 12.01 -6.36
C GLU A 133 -12.93 10.90 -5.78
N GLU A 134 -12.59 9.64 -6.08
CA GLU A 134 -13.35 8.49 -5.57
C GLU A 134 -13.23 8.32 -4.05
N LEU A 135 -12.05 8.54 -3.47
CA LEU A 135 -11.87 8.48 -2.02
C LEU A 135 -12.67 9.58 -1.32
N MET A 136 -12.67 10.80 -1.87
CA MET A 136 -13.44 11.93 -1.32
C MET A 136 -14.95 11.68 -1.41
N ALA A 137 -15.43 11.09 -2.51
CA ALA A 137 -16.83 10.70 -2.66
C ALA A 137 -17.25 9.69 -1.58
N GLU A 138 -16.49 8.61 -1.39
CA GLU A 138 -16.79 7.59 -0.38
C GLU A 138 -16.76 8.11 1.07
N MET A 139 -15.93 9.12 1.36
CA MET A 139 -15.91 9.78 2.67
C MET A 139 -17.09 10.72 2.88
N SER A 140 -17.63 11.31 1.81
CA SER A 140 -18.77 12.23 1.86
C SER A 140 -20.13 11.53 1.99
N GLU A 141 -20.18 10.24 1.66
CA GLU A 141 -21.37 9.39 1.77
C GLU A 141 -21.47 8.65 3.12
N ARG A 142 -20.52 8.86 4.04
CA ARG A 142 -20.50 8.29 5.39
C ARG A 142 -21.02 9.24 6.47
#